data_AF-A0A315S9M6-F1
#
_entry.id   AF-A0A315S9M6-F1
#
_cell.length_a   1.000
_cell.length_b   1.000
_cell.length_c   1.000
_cell.angle_alpha   90.00
_cell.angle_beta   90.00
_cell.angle_gamma   90.00
#
_symmetry.space_group_name_H-M   'P 1'
#
loop_
_entity.id
_entity.type
_entity.pdbx_description
1 polymer ?
#
loop_
_entity_poly.entity_id
_entity_poly.type
_entity_poly.pdbx_seq_one_letter_code
_entity_poly.pdbx_strand_id
1 'polypeptide(L)'
;MESKLILVEGIPGAGKTSTAAYINSYLNQKNIANELFKEGNLDHPADYESTAFLSQGKYNKIYSQLKIDKRIFSNYSTQKDDDYLVEYAKLYHDNNINISDQILNQLVDSDIYNLPLAEHSRLIKDKWNNFSKKAETEDQVYVFECCFLQNPLTTMLAYHNASNDYIFKHVKELEKRISELNPLLILLKTKNIEDQFERVKKERSEEWLNFVINYVTNQSYGQKNDLDGYPGLIEFYQNLAELELKIFSKLKMKKILIKEPHANWEQNYQKIKAFLKKQLEVNN
;
A
#
# COMPACT_ATOMS: atom_id res chain seq x y z
N MET A 1 -7.53 14.06 -21.01
CA MET A 1 -6.30 13.77 -20.26
C MET A 1 -6.24 12.28 -20.01
N GLU A 2 -5.17 11.66 -20.45
CA GLU A 2 -4.91 10.24 -20.25
C GLU A 2 -4.66 9.93 -18.77
N SER A 3 -4.87 8.67 -18.37
CA SER A 3 -4.61 8.22 -17.00
C SER A 3 -3.12 7.96 -16.80
N LYS A 4 -2.45 8.68 -15.90
CA LYS A 4 -1.04 8.43 -15.54
C LYS A 4 -0.88 7.52 -14.32
N LEU A 5 -1.97 7.20 -13.63
CA LEU A 5 -1.97 6.36 -12.45
C LEU A 5 -3.12 5.35 -12.49
N ILE A 6 -2.80 4.09 -12.27
CA ILE A 6 -3.75 2.99 -12.14
C ILE A 6 -3.53 2.34 -10.78
N LEU A 7 -4.59 2.26 -9.99
CA LEU A 7 -4.59 1.71 -8.64
C LEU A 7 -5.38 0.40 -8.64
N VAL A 8 -4.77 -0.68 -8.16
CA VAL A 8 -5.39 -2.00 -8.06
C VAL A 8 -5.54 -2.38 -6.59
N GLU A 9 -6.77 -2.42 -6.13
CA GLU A 9 -7.13 -2.54 -4.72
C GLU A 9 -8.08 -3.70 -4.44
N GLY A 10 -8.09 -4.15 -3.18
CA GLY A 10 -8.97 -5.19 -2.66
C GLY A 10 -8.24 -6.12 -1.68
N ILE A 11 -8.96 -6.68 -0.73
CA ILE A 11 -8.43 -7.49 0.37
C ILE A 11 -7.49 -8.67 -0.03
N PRO A 12 -6.67 -9.21 0.91
CA PRO A 12 -5.70 -10.28 0.63
C PRO A 12 -6.30 -11.48 -0.09
N GLY A 13 -5.75 -11.85 -1.25
CA GLY A 13 -6.28 -12.94 -2.08
C GLY A 13 -7.34 -12.53 -3.12
N ALA A 14 -7.63 -11.24 -3.28
CA ALA A 14 -8.59 -10.77 -4.29
C ALA A 14 -8.08 -10.87 -5.74
N GLY A 15 -6.79 -11.18 -5.94
CA GLY A 15 -6.16 -11.25 -7.27
C GLY A 15 -5.57 -9.92 -7.77
N LYS A 16 -5.19 -9.03 -6.84
CA LYS A 16 -4.55 -7.75 -7.15
C LYS A 16 -3.27 -7.92 -7.98
N THR A 17 -2.35 -8.76 -7.53
CA THR A 17 -1.04 -8.97 -8.19
C THR A 17 -1.20 -9.46 -9.62
N SER A 18 -2.10 -10.42 -9.84
CA SER A 18 -2.42 -10.92 -11.17
C SER A 18 -3.05 -9.85 -12.05
N THR A 19 -3.93 -9.02 -11.49
CA THR A 19 -4.57 -7.91 -12.20
C THR A 19 -3.58 -6.81 -12.57
N ALA A 20 -2.71 -6.41 -11.63
CA ALA A 20 -1.68 -5.39 -11.86
C ALA A 20 -0.64 -5.86 -12.90
N ALA A 21 -0.23 -7.14 -12.83
CA ALA A 21 0.64 -7.76 -13.83
C ALA A 21 -0.01 -7.85 -15.22
N TYR A 22 -1.31 -8.17 -15.29
CA TYR A 22 -2.07 -8.15 -16.54
C TYR A 22 -2.08 -6.75 -17.17
N ILE A 23 -2.34 -5.72 -16.37
CA ILE A 23 -2.37 -4.32 -16.82
C ILE A 23 -1.00 -3.91 -17.36
N ASN A 24 0.07 -4.13 -16.60
CA ASN A 24 1.45 -3.86 -17.04
C ASN A 24 1.79 -4.58 -18.35
N SER A 25 1.44 -5.86 -18.47
CA SER A 25 1.64 -6.64 -19.71
C SER A 25 0.86 -6.05 -20.89
N TYR A 26 -0.38 -5.62 -20.67
CA TYR A 26 -1.20 -5.00 -21.70
C TYR A 26 -0.61 -3.65 -22.18
N LEU A 27 -0.12 -2.82 -21.26
CA LEU A 27 0.53 -1.54 -21.60
C LEU A 27 1.82 -1.77 -22.39
N ASN A 28 2.64 -2.75 -21.99
CA ASN A 28 3.85 -3.16 -22.71
C ASN A 28 3.54 -3.61 -24.15
N GLN A 29 2.50 -4.43 -24.34
CA GLN A 29 2.04 -4.85 -25.68
C GLN A 29 1.57 -3.69 -26.56
N LYS A 30 1.23 -2.55 -25.95
CA LYS A 30 0.84 -1.31 -26.63
C LYS A 30 1.97 -0.29 -26.74
N ASN A 31 3.19 -0.65 -26.33
CA ASN A 31 4.36 0.23 -26.30
C ASN A 31 4.12 1.52 -25.49
N ILE A 32 3.30 1.45 -24.44
CA ILE A 32 3.07 2.55 -23.51
C ILE A 32 4.09 2.43 -22.38
N ALA A 33 4.91 3.46 -22.16
CA ALA A 33 5.85 3.50 -21.05
C ALA A 33 5.09 3.38 -19.72
N ASN A 34 5.49 2.41 -18.89
CA ASN A 34 4.78 2.15 -17.65
C ASN A 34 5.66 1.42 -16.63
N GLU A 35 5.31 1.55 -15.35
CA GLU A 35 6.03 0.95 -14.24
C GLU A 35 5.06 0.37 -13.21
N LEU A 36 5.32 -0.88 -12.80
CA LEU A 36 4.50 -1.62 -11.85
C LEU A 36 5.18 -1.68 -10.48
N PHE A 37 4.48 -1.16 -9.47
CA PHE A 37 4.89 -1.25 -8.08
C PHE A 37 3.93 -2.17 -7.32
N LYS A 38 4.49 -3.27 -6.83
CA LYS A 38 3.79 -4.27 -6.03
C LYS A 38 3.94 -3.97 -4.54
N GLU A 39 3.05 -4.53 -3.74
CA GLU A 39 3.18 -4.60 -2.29
C GLU A 39 4.58 -5.15 -1.89
N GLY A 40 5.23 -4.52 -0.90
CA GLY A 40 6.58 -4.89 -0.47
C GLY A 40 7.72 -4.30 -1.31
N ASN A 41 7.43 -3.45 -2.30
CA ASN A 41 8.48 -2.77 -3.07
C ASN A 41 9.17 -1.68 -2.22
N LEU A 42 10.45 -1.88 -1.90
CA LEU A 42 11.27 -0.96 -1.10
C LEU A 42 11.47 0.42 -1.77
N ASP A 43 11.26 0.51 -3.07
CA ASP A 43 11.37 1.72 -3.88
C ASP A 43 10.00 2.32 -4.25
N HIS A 44 8.92 1.90 -3.57
CA HIS A 44 7.58 2.41 -3.87
C HIS A 44 7.50 3.95 -3.74
N PRO A 45 7.11 4.68 -4.80
CA PRO A 45 7.22 6.13 -4.82
C PRO A 45 6.13 6.83 -4.00
N ALA A 46 5.04 6.12 -3.69
CA ALA A 46 3.89 6.65 -2.96
C ALA A 46 3.63 5.94 -1.61
N ASP A 47 4.50 5.03 -1.19
CA ASP A 47 4.37 4.27 0.05
C ASP A 47 5.72 4.19 0.77
N TYR A 48 5.71 3.78 2.04
CA TYR A 48 6.89 3.57 2.86
C TYR A 48 6.99 2.11 3.26
N GLU A 49 7.74 1.33 2.52
CA GLU A 49 8.02 -0.05 2.92
C GLU A 49 9.21 -0.07 3.87
N SER A 50 9.01 -0.54 5.10
CA SER A 50 10.06 -0.71 6.12
C SER A 50 10.98 0.52 6.24
N THR A 51 10.36 1.66 6.55
CA THR A 51 11.02 2.97 6.62
C THR A 51 10.73 3.62 7.97
N ALA A 52 11.79 3.98 8.68
CA ALA A 52 11.72 4.64 9.97
C ALA A 52 11.65 6.17 9.81
N PHE A 53 10.85 6.83 10.64
CA PHE A 53 10.90 8.29 10.81
C PHE A 53 11.52 8.64 12.16
N LEU A 54 12.63 9.38 12.14
CA LEU A 54 13.48 9.61 13.29
C LEU A 54 13.70 11.09 13.52
N SER A 55 13.62 11.50 14.78
CA SER A 55 14.15 12.81 15.18
C SER A 55 15.65 12.89 14.92
N GLN A 56 16.18 14.09 14.70
CA GLN A 56 17.63 14.31 14.52
C GLN A 56 18.47 13.64 15.62
N GLY A 57 18.02 13.71 16.88
CA GLY A 57 18.69 13.09 18.01
C GLY A 57 18.73 11.56 17.90
N LYS A 58 17.60 10.92 17.55
CA LYS A 58 17.53 9.45 17.40
C LYS A 58 18.34 8.99 16.18
N TYR A 59 18.29 9.73 15.08
CA TYR A 59 19.11 9.50 13.90
C TYR A 59 20.62 9.52 14.23
N ASN A 60 21.09 10.58 14.90
CA ASN A 60 22.50 10.69 15.30
C ASN A 60 22.94 9.57 16.24
N LYS A 61 22.06 9.15 17.16
CA LYS A 61 22.32 8.03 18.06
C LYS A 61 22.47 6.72 17.28
N ILE A 62 21.54 6.40 16.39
CA ILE A 62 21.60 5.18 15.56
C ILE A 62 22.85 5.20 14.67
N TYR A 63 23.13 6.32 14.01
CA TYR A 63 24.32 6.50 13.18
C TYR A 63 25.62 6.21 13.97
N SER A 64 25.75 6.74 15.19
CA SER A 64 26.93 6.49 16.02
C SER A 64 27.10 5.02 16.45
N GLN A 65 26.00 4.26 16.50
CA GLN A 65 26.00 2.82 16.80
C GLN A 65 26.37 1.95 15.59
N LEU A 66 25.97 2.35 14.38
CA LEU A 66 26.23 1.60 13.14
C LEU A 66 27.72 1.55 12.76
N LYS A 67 28.51 2.55 13.17
CA LYS A 67 29.96 2.64 12.87
C LYS A 67 30.29 2.54 11.37
N ILE A 68 29.38 3.00 10.51
CA ILE A 68 29.57 3.09 9.05
C ILE A 68 29.91 4.53 8.63
N ASP A 69 30.47 4.69 7.42
CA ASP A 69 30.72 6.02 6.85
C ASP A 69 29.39 6.78 6.67
N LYS A 70 29.38 8.07 7.03
CA LYS A 70 28.21 8.96 6.86
C LYS A 70 27.70 8.98 5.42
N ARG A 71 28.59 8.91 4.43
CA ARG A 71 28.26 8.88 3.00
C ARG A 71 27.51 7.60 2.62
N ILE A 72 27.84 6.48 3.25
CA ILE A 72 27.12 5.23 3.05
C ILE A 72 25.73 5.34 3.69
N PHE A 73 25.65 5.80 4.95
CA PHE A 73 24.37 5.93 5.63
C PHE A 73 23.41 6.94 4.96
N SER A 74 23.94 7.99 4.33
CA SER A 74 23.13 8.93 3.55
C SER A 74 22.48 8.33 2.31
N ASN A 75 22.94 7.17 1.82
CA ASN A 75 22.26 6.47 0.71
C ASN A 75 20.94 5.84 1.15
N TYR A 76 20.76 5.61 2.46
CA TYR A 76 19.58 4.98 3.04
C TYR A 76 18.73 5.96 3.84
N SER A 77 19.10 7.24 3.84
CA SER A 77 18.42 8.25 4.64
C SER A 77 18.18 9.54 3.88
N THR A 78 17.02 10.13 4.12
CA THR A 78 16.61 11.41 3.53
C THR A 78 16.23 12.36 4.65
N GLN A 79 16.84 13.54 4.67
CA GLN A 79 16.44 14.60 5.59
C GLN A 79 15.06 15.15 5.16
N LYS A 80 14.15 15.25 6.11
CA LYS A 80 12.82 15.84 5.94
C LYS A 80 12.60 16.82 7.07
N ASP A 81 12.69 18.10 6.74
CA ASP A 81 12.72 19.19 7.72
C ASP A 81 13.89 19.00 8.72
N ASP A 82 13.60 18.95 10.02
CA ASP A 82 14.59 18.68 11.07
C ASP A 82 14.76 17.17 11.37
N ASP A 83 13.95 16.32 10.74
CA ASP A 83 13.90 14.87 10.99
C ASP A 83 14.47 14.07 9.81
N TYR A 84 14.52 12.75 9.96
CA TYR A 84 15.11 11.83 8.99
C TYR A 84 14.18 10.66 8.70
N LEU A 85 14.08 10.33 7.41
CA LEU A 85 13.57 9.05 6.94
C LEU A 85 14.75 8.10 6.77
N VAL A 86 14.63 6.85 7.24
CA VAL A 86 15.65 5.81 7.08
C VAL A 86 15.02 4.53 6.52
N GLU A 87 15.41 4.15 5.30
CA GLU A 87 14.92 2.95 4.60
C GLU A 87 15.64 1.70 5.16
N TYR A 88 15.25 1.27 6.36
CA TYR A 88 16.01 0.31 7.14
C TYR A 88 16.01 -1.10 6.56
N ALA A 89 15.00 -1.51 5.77
CA ALA A 89 15.06 -2.78 5.06
C ALA A 89 16.18 -2.78 4.01
N LYS A 90 16.36 -1.69 3.26
CA LYS A 90 17.47 -1.56 2.31
C LYS A 90 18.81 -1.57 3.02
N LEU A 91 18.89 -0.91 4.18
CA LEU A 91 20.08 -0.92 5.04
C LEU A 91 20.39 -2.33 5.55
N TYR A 92 19.38 -3.08 5.99
CA TYR A 92 19.50 -4.45 6.51
C TYR A 92 19.93 -5.45 5.44
N HIS A 93 19.49 -5.26 4.19
CA HIS A 93 19.85 -6.13 3.06
C HIS A 93 21.17 -5.74 2.37
N ASP A 94 21.85 -4.67 2.78
CA ASP A 94 23.20 -4.37 2.30
C ASP A 94 24.23 -5.25 3.02
N ASN A 95 24.82 -6.19 2.29
CA ASN A 95 25.85 -7.11 2.78
C ASN A 95 27.11 -6.41 3.31
N ASN A 96 27.32 -5.12 3.02
CA ASN A 96 28.46 -4.35 3.51
C ASN A 96 28.18 -3.68 4.87
N ILE A 97 26.96 -3.78 5.40
CA ILE A 97 26.52 -3.10 6.61
C ILE A 97 26.15 -4.14 7.65
N ASN A 98 26.85 -4.11 8.79
CA ASN A 98 26.50 -4.96 9.92
C ASN A 98 25.54 -4.22 10.86
N ILE A 99 24.25 -4.51 10.71
CA ILE A 99 23.20 -4.02 11.60
C ILE A 99 22.91 -5.06 12.68
N SER A 100 23.03 -4.68 13.95
CA SER A 100 22.63 -5.55 15.05
C SER A 100 21.12 -5.55 15.23
N ASP A 101 20.57 -6.63 15.79
CA ASP A 101 19.14 -6.71 16.14
C ASP A 101 18.69 -5.54 17.02
N GLN A 102 19.56 -5.05 17.91
CA GLN A 102 19.27 -3.89 18.75
C GLN A 102 19.08 -2.60 17.93
N ILE A 103 19.86 -2.41 16.86
CA ILE A 103 19.71 -1.23 15.98
C ILE A 103 18.49 -1.42 15.08
N LEU A 104 18.30 -2.62 14.53
CA LEU A 104 17.14 -2.95 13.70
C LEU A 104 15.83 -2.71 14.47
N ASN A 105 15.73 -3.21 15.70
CA ASN A 105 14.55 -3.01 16.54
C ASN A 105 14.29 -1.52 16.81
N GLN A 106 15.32 -0.71 17.05
CA GLN A 106 15.15 0.74 17.21
C GLN A 106 14.59 1.43 15.96
N LEU A 107 14.92 0.93 14.76
CA LEU A 107 14.39 1.42 13.49
C LEU A 107 12.94 0.94 13.29
N VAL A 108 12.65 -0.34 13.52
CA VAL A 108 11.30 -0.92 13.45
C VAL A 108 10.33 -0.24 14.44
N ASP A 109 10.79 0.08 15.65
CA ASP A 109 10.02 0.84 16.64
C ASP A 109 9.63 2.25 16.17
N SER A 110 10.32 2.76 15.13
CA SER A 110 10.04 4.07 14.53
C SER A 110 9.51 3.93 13.10
N ASP A 111 9.13 2.73 12.68
CA ASP A 111 8.55 2.52 11.38
C ASP A 111 7.31 3.41 11.21
N ILE A 112 7.15 3.97 10.01
CA ILE A 112 6.08 4.92 9.70
C ILE A 112 4.69 4.32 9.95
N TYR A 113 4.52 3.01 9.81
CA TYR A 113 3.26 2.31 10.11
C TYR A 113 3.02 2.09 11.61
N ASN A 114 4.02 2.30 12.46
CA ASN A 114 3.92 2.23 13.93
C ASN A 114 3.79 3.61 14.59
N LEU A 115 3.90 4.71 13.83
CA LEU A 115 3.78 6.07 14.35
C LEU A 115 2.35 6.41 14.80
N PRO A 116 2.15 7.43 15.66
CA PRO A 116 0.83 7.96 15.94
C PRO A 116 0.04 8.28 14.65
N LEU A 117 -1.25 7.95 14.63
CA LEU A 117 -2.12 8.01 13.44
C LEU A 117 -2.04 9.34 12.67
N ALA A 118 -1.97 10.47 13.37
CA ALA A 118 -1.88 11.79 12.75
C ALA A 118 -0.57 11.99 12.00
N GLU A 119 0.53 11.50 12.56
CA GLU A 119 1.87 11.59 11.98
C GLU A 119 2.04 10.62 10.81
N HIS A 120 1.63 9.35 10.99
CA HIS A 120 1.55 8.37 9.90
C HIS A 120 0.77 8.94 8.70
N SER A 121 -0.47 9.40 8.94
CA SER A 121 -1.34 9.99 7.93
C SER A 121 -0.70 11.20 7.22
N ARG A 122 0.00 12.07 7.96
CA ARG A 122 0.73 13.21 7.40
C ARG A 122 1.85 12.75 6.45
N LEU A 123 2.69 11.82 6.89
CA LEU A 123 3.84 11.34 6.11
C LEU A 123 3.40 10.61 4.83
N ILE A 124 2.37 9.77 4.91
CA ILE A 124 1.78 9.12 3.72
C ILE A 124 1.27 10.18 2.74
N LYS A 125 0.49 11.16 3.21
CA LYS A 125 -0.02 12.25 2.34
C LYS A 125 1.10 13.06 1.68
N ASP A 126 2.19 13.32 2.40
CA ASP A 126 3.36 14.02 1.85
C ASP A 126 4.06 13.19 0.77
N LYS A 127 4.22 11.88 0.98
CA LYS A 127 4.81 10.96 0.00
C LYS A 127 3.98 10.92 -1.29
N TRP A 128 2.66 10.74 -1.17
CA TRP A 128 1.73 10.81 -2.31
C TRP A 128 1.77 12.14 -3.05
N ASN A 129 1.88 13.26 -2.33
CA ASN A 129 2.00 14.59 -2.93
C ASN A 129 3.29 14.75 -3.74
N ASN A 130 4.41 14.28 -3.21
CA ASN A 130 5.70 14.33 -3.89
C ASN A 130 5.71 13.41 -5.12
N PHE A 131 5.13 12.22 -4.99
CA PHE A 131 4.92 11.32 -6.11
C PHE A 131 4.08 11.99 -7.22
N SER A 132 2.94 12.61 -6.89
CA SER A 132 2.07 13.25 -7.91
C SER A 132 2.84 14.28 -8.73
N LYS A 133 3.56 15.18 -8.04
CA LYS A 133 4.37 16.21 -8.70
C LYS A 133 5.43 15.62 -9.63
N LYS A 134 6.07 14.53 -9.23
CA LYS A 134 7.06 13.84 -10.05
C LYS A 134 6.39 13.21 -11.28
N ALA A 135 5.36 12.39 -11.06
CA ALA A 135 4.65 11.66 -12.10
C ALA A 135 3.93 12.57 -13.12
N GLU A 136 3.53 13.78 -12.73
CA GLU A 136 2.98 14.80 -13.63
C GLU A 136 3.97 15.14 -14.76
N THR A 137 5.28 15.17 -14.46
CA THR A 137 6.33 15.56 -15.40
C THR A 137 6.88 14.42 -16.27
N GLU A 138 6.63 13.17 -15.88
CA GLU A 138 7.21 12.00 -16.55
C GLU A 138 6.24 11.41 -17.57
N ASP A 139 6.74 10.98 -18.73
CA ASP A 139 5.90 10.39 -19.76
C ASP A 139 5.73 8.87 -19.56
N GLN A 140 5.13 8.49 -18.42
CA GLN A 140 4.85 7.10 -18.09
C GLN A 140 3.58 6.91 -17.26
N VAL A 141 3.00 5.71 -17.36
CA VAL A 141 1.87 5.25 -16.55
C VAL A 141 2.36 4.46 -15.34
N TYR A 142 1.89 4.83 -14.16
CA TYR A 142 2.15 4.13 -12.92
C TYR A 142 1.05 3.11 -12.62
N VAL A 143 1.42 1.88 -12.31
CA VAL A 143 0.49 0.84 -11.84
C VAL A 143 0.87 0.48 -10.41
N PHE A 144 0.01 0.81 -9.45
CA PHE A 144 0.21 0.45 -8.04
C PHE A 144 -0.76 -0.63 -7.59
N GLU A 145 -0.25 -1.49 -6.71
CA GLU A 145 -1.03 -2.49 -6.01
C GLU A 145 -0.97 -2.24 -4.49
N CYS A 146 -2.13 -2.33 -3.83
CA CYS A 146 -2.26 -2.44 -2.37
C CYS A 146 -1.91 -1.19 -1.52
N CYS A 147 -1.58 -0.05 -2.11
CA CYS A 147 -1.06 1.11 -1.38
C CYS A 147 -2.06 2.28 -1.18
N PHE A 148 -3.22 2.27 -1.84
CA PHE A 148 -4.20 3.36 -1.76
C PHE A 148 -5.38 3.03 -0.84
N LEU A 149 -5.83 1.76 -0.80
CA LEU A 149 -6.91 1.31 0.09
C LEU A 149 -6.43 0.25 1.07
N GLN A 150 -6.06 -0.96 0.61
CA GLN A 150 -5.99 -2.12 1.51
C GLN A 150 -5.04 -1.91 2.70
N ASN A 151 -3.74 -1.69 2.46
CA ASN A 151 -2.75 -1.58 3.54
C ASN A 151 -2.98 -0.36 4.44
N PRO A 152 -3.14 0.88 3.91
CA PRO A 152 -3.38 2.03 4.78
C PRO A 152 -4.67 1.89 5.59
N LEU A 153 -5.75 1.35 5.03
CA LEU A 153 -7.00 1.13 5.78
C LEU A 153 -6.84 0.02 6.81
N THR A 154 -6.09 -1.04 6.50
CA THR A 154 -5.78 -2.11 7.45
C THR A 154 -5.04 -1.54 8.65
N THR A 155 -4.00 -0.72 8.45
CA THR A 155 -3.28 -0.09 9.57
C THR A 155 -4.17 0.90 10.33
N MET A 156 -4.84 1.81 9.63
CA MET A 156 -5.69 2.81 10.31
C MET A 156 -6.83 2.15 11.10
N LEU A 157 -7.40 1.06 10.59
CA LEU A 157 -8.45 0.33 11.28
C LEU A 157 -7.87 -0.61 12.34
N ALA A 158 -7.10 -1.63 11.97
CA ALA A 158 -6.61 -2.65 12.92
C ALA A 158 -5.75 -2.03 14.03
N TYR A 159 -4.67 -1.35 13.64
CA TYR A 159 -3.65 -0.82 14.57
C TYR A 159 -4.19 0.36 15.37
N HIS A 160 -4.75 1.36 14.69
CA HIS A 160 -5.17 2.62 15.33
C HIS A 160 -6.63 2.66 15.78
N ASN A 161 -7.47 1.71 15.36
CA ASN A 161 -8.91 1.75 15.61
C ASN A 161 -9.53 3.10 15.23
N ALA A 162 -9.05 3.66 14.11
CA ALA A 162 -9.46 4.97 13.63
C ALA A 162 -10.94 4.97 13.24
N SER A 163 -11.60 6.12 13.38
CA SER A 163 -12.98 6.26 12.93
C SER A 163 -13.07 6.19 11.40
N ASN A 164 -14.19 5.64 10.91
CA ASN A 164 -14.48 5.60 9.47
C ASN A 164 -14.43 6.99 8.83
N ASP A 165 -14.80 8.05 9.56
CA ASP A 165 -14.73 9.43 9.08
C ASP A 165 -13.30 9.91 8.90
N TYR A 166 -12.38 9.55 9.82
CA TYR A 166 -10.97 9.88 9.68
C TYR A 166 -10.37 9.18 8.47
N ILE A 167 -10.63 7.87 8.33
CA ILE A 167 -10.16 7.06 7.19
C ILE A 167 -10.69 7.63 5.88
N PHE A 168 -12.00 7.91 5.81
CA PHE A 168 -12.61 8.50 4.62
C PHE A 168 -11.99 9.86 4.27
N LYS A 169 -11.79 10.74 5.26
CA LYS A 169 -11.13 12.03 5.06
C LYS A 169 -9.70 11.86 4.54
N HIS A 170 -8.93 10.92 5.09
CA HIS A 170 -7.59 10.62 4.63
C HIS A 170 -7.57 10.23 3.14
N VAL A 171 -8.40 9.26 2.74
CA VAL A 171 -8.46 8.82 1.33
C VAL A 171 -8.94 9.95 0.40
N LYS A 172 -9.88 10.79 0.83
CA LYS A 172 -10.31 11.97 0.05
C LYS A 172 -9.20 13.00 -0.13
N GLU A 173 -8.35 13.19 0.86
CA GLU A 173 -7.17 14.03 0.74
C GLU A 173 -6.14 13.44 -0.22
N LEU A 174 -5.93 12.11 -0.20
CA LEU A 174 -5.09 11.43 -1.19
C LEU A 174 -5.66 11.61 -2.61
N GLU A 175 -6.95 11.33 -2.84
CA GLU A 175 -7.61 11.52 -4.14
C GLU A 175 -7.38 12.93 -4.69
N LYS A 176 -7.50 13.96 -3.84
CA LYS A 176 -7.28 15.35 -4.26
C LYS A 176 -5.84 15.55 -4.75
N ARG A 177 -4.86 14.98 -4.06
CA ARG A 177 -3.43 15.16 -4.34
C ARG A 177 -2.99 14.50 -5.64
N ILE A 178 -3.64 13.42 -6.06
CA ILE A 178 -3.33 12.70 -7.30
C ILE A 178 -4.26 13.06 -8.46
N SER A 179 -5.14 14.05 -8.29
CA SER A 179 -6.20 14.32 -9.27
C SER A 179 -5.69 14.73 -10.66
N GLU A 180 -4.56 15.44 -10.72
CA GLU A 180 -3.89 15.84 -11.98
C GLU A 180 -3.34 14.64 -12.76
N LEU A 181 -3.05 13.51 -12.08
CA LEU A 181 -2.68 12.25 -12.75
C LEU A 181 -3.87 11.55 -13.41
N ASN A 182 -5.08 12.08 -13.24
CA ASN A 182 -6.34 11.53 -13.74
C ASN A 182 -6.47 10.01 -13.41
N PRO A 183 -6.45 9.62 -12.12
CA PRO A 183 -6.24 8.25 -11.71
C PRO A 183 -7.43 7.34 -12.02
N LEU A 184 -7.11 6.07 -12.26
CA LEU A 184 -8.07 4.98 -12.39
C LEU A 184 -7.96 4.02 -11.19
N LEU A 185 -9.03 3.89 -10.42
CA LEU A 185 -9.13 2.91 -9.33
C LEU A 185 -9.89 1.65 -9.76
N ILE A 186 -9.25 0.49 -9.65
CA ILE A 186 -9.84 -0.83 -9.87
C ILE A 186 -9.98 -1.50 -8.51
N LEU A 187 -11.22 -1.70 -8.06
CA LEU A 187 -11.50 -2.43 -6.82
C LEU A 187 -11.97 -3.84 -7.14
N LEU A 188 -11.26 -4.84 -6.61
CA LEU A 188 -11.58 -6.26 -6.69
C LEU A 188 -12.43 -6.64 -5.47
N LYS A 189 -13.74 -6.81 -5.69
CA LYS A 189 -14.70 -7.16 -4.63
C LYS A 189 -15.06 -8.63 -4.71
N THR A 190 -14.69 -9.37 -3.68
CA THR A 190 -15.16 -10.73 -3.45
C THR A 190 -16.58 -10.77 -2.88
N LYS A 191 -17.28 -11.87 -3.16
CA LYS A 191 -18.63 -12.14 -2.64
C LYS A 191 -18.61 -12.65 -1.19
N ASN A 192 -17.74 -13.60 -0.87
CA ASN A 192 -17.61 -14.19 0.45
C ASN A 192 -16.13 -14.17 0.91
N ILE A 193 -15.88 -13.49 2.03
CA ILE A 193 -14.54 -13.32 2.63
C ILE A 193 -14.00 -14.66 3.13
N GLU A 194 -14.85 -15.50 3.71
CA GLU A 194 -14.46 -16.82 4.21
C GLU A 194 -13.96 -17.71 3.07
N ASP A 195 -14.74 -17.83 1.98
CA ASP A 195 -14.32 -18.58 0.80
C ASP A 195 -13.00 -18.06 0.20
N GLN A 196 -12.74 -16.75 0.32
CA GLN A 196 -11.48 -16.16 -0.12
C GLN A 196 -10.32 -16.55 0.78
N PHE A 197 -10.48 -16.47 2.10
CA PHE A 197 -9.42 -16.88 3.01
C PHE A 197 -9.19 -18.39 2.98
N GLU A 198 -10.20 -19.22 2.69
CA GLU A 198 -10.02 -20.64 2.41
C GLU A 198 -9.17 -20.91 1.15
N ARG A 199 -9.22 -20.03 0.15
CA ARG A 199 -8.27 -20.08 -0.99
C ARG A 199 -6.88 -19.60 -0.58
N VAL A 200 -6.79 -18.47 0.13
CA VAL A 200 -5.52 -17.89 0.58
C VAL A 200 -4.73 -18.88 1.45
N LYS A 201 -5.39 -19.63 2.33
CA LYS A 201 -4.79 -20.70 3.14
C LYS A 201 -4.06 -21.76 2.33
N LYS A 202 -4.52 -22.03 1.10
CA LYS A 202 -3.90 -23.03 0.20
C LYS A 202 -2.71 -22.45 -0.56
N GLU A 203 -2.65 -21.13 -0.70
CA GLU A 203 -1.63 -20.41 -1.46
C GLU A 203 -0.51 -19.83 -0.58
N ARG A 204 -0.78 -19.65 0.72
CA ARG A 204 0.12 -19.01 1.69
C ARG A 204 0.54 -19.99 2.78
N SER A 205 1.65 -19.69 3.43
CA SER A 205 2.17 -20.50 4.53
C SER A 205 1.34 -20.31 5.81
N GLU A 206 1.45 -21.27 6.72
CA GLU A 206 0.80 -21.21 8.02
C GLU A 206 1.34 -20.05 8.87
N GLU A 207 2.64 -19.75 8.76
CA GLU A 207 3.27 -18.62 9.46
C GLU A 207 2.68 -17.29 9.00
N TRP A 208 2.42 -17.12 7.70
CA TRP A 208 1.76 -15.93 7.18
C TRP A 208 0.35 -15.81 7.75
N LEU A 209 -0.43 -16.89 7.77
CA LEU A 209 -1.79 -16.86 8.31
C LEU A 209 -1.78 -16.49 9.79
N ASN A 210 -0.92 -17.13 10.58
CA ASN A 210 -0.77 -16.86 12.02
C ASN A 210 -0.34 -15.42 12.27
N PHE A 211 0.57 -14.88 11.44
CA PHE A 211 0.96 -13.48 11.51
C PHE A 211 -0.23 -12.55 11.28
N VAL A 212 -1.03 -12.76 10.23
CA VAL A 212 -2.16 -11.88 9.92
C VAL A 212 -3.27 -12.00 10.96
N ILE A 213 -3.56 -13.20 11.47
CA ILE A 213 -4.48 -13.40 12.59
C ILE A 213 -4.02 -12.56 13.78
N ASN A 214 -2.78 -12.77 14.23
CA ASN A 214 -2.21 -12.06 15.38
C ASN A 214 -2.19 -10.55 15.17
N TYR A 215 -1.83 -10.09 13.96
CA TYR A 215 -1.82 -8.66 13.63
C TYR A 215 -3.23 -8.06 13.68
N VAL A 216 -4.29 -8.78 13.34
CA VAL A 216 -5.65 -8.22 13.37
C VAL A 216 -6.24 -8.29 14.78
N THR A 217 -6.15 -9.45 15.43
CA THR A 217 -6.86 -9.71 16.69
C THR A 217 -6.22 -9.01 17.88
N ASN A 218 -4.89 -8.88 17.89
CA ASN A 218 -4.17 -8.33 19.04
C ASN A 218 -4.03 -6.80 19.02
N GLN A 219 -4.49 -6.13 17.96
CA GLN A 219 -4.40 -4.68 17.85
C GLN A 219 -5.64 -3.98 18.41
N SER A 220 -5.57 -2.65 18.51
CA SER A 220 -6.59 -1.81 19.15
C SER A 220 -8.03 -2.07 18.68
N TYR A 221 -8.24 -2.35 17.39
CA TYR A 221 -9.58 -2.68 16.87
C TYR A 221 -10.00 -4.10 17.25
N GLY A 222 -9.11 -5.08 17.11
CA GLY A 222 -9.39 -6.46 17.46
C GLY A 222 -9.78 -6.61 18.93
N GLN A 223 -8.98 -6.01 19.82
CA GLN A 223 -9.25 -5.99 21.26
C GLN A 223 -10.58 -5.31 21.63
N LYS A 224 -10.93 -4.20 20.96
CA LYS A 224 -12.18 -3.48 21.23
C LYS A 224 -13.44 -4.25 20.81
N ASN A 225 -13.33 -5.07 19.78
CA ASN A 225 -14.45 -5.81 19.21
C ASN A 225 -14.38 -7.30 19.56
N ASP A 226 -13.56 -7.68 20.55
CA ASP A 226 -13.39 -9.06 21.02
C ASP A 226 -13.07 -10.06 19.88
N LEU A 227 -12.30 -9.62 18.87
CA LEU A 227 -11.91 -10.45 17.74
C LEU A 227 -10.84 -11.44 18.19
N ASP A 228 -11.07 -12.73 17.93
CA ASP A 228 -10.14 -13.80 18.27
C ASP A 228 -9.98 -14.83 17.15
N GLY A 229 -8.76 -15.34 17.02
CA GLY A 229 -8.39 -16.37 16.05
C GLY A 229 -8.83 -16.11 14.61
N TYR A 230 -9.04 -17.19 13.88
CA TYR A 230 -9.50 -17.14 12.48
C TYR A 230 -10.91 -16.53 12.32
N PRO A 231 -11.91 -16.79 13.18
CA PRO A 231 -13.20 -16.12 13.07
C PRO A 231 -13.09 -14.59 13.17
N GLY A 232 -12.27 -14.09 14.10
CA GLY A 232 -11.99 -12.66 14.25
C GLY A 232 -11.30 -12.06 13.02
N LEU A 233 -10.39 -12.79 12.39
CA LEU A 233 -9.79 -12.41 11.11
C LEU A 233 -10.86 -12.22 10.01
N ILE A 234 -11.78 -13.19 9.87
CA ILE A 234 -12.84 -13.12 8.87
C ILE A 234 -13.77 -11.93 9.12
N GLU A 235 -14.20 -11.73 10.36
CA GLU A 235 -15.03 -10.59 10.74
C GLU A 235 -14.35 -9.25 10.45
N PHE A 236 -13.06 -9.12 10.76
CA PHE A 236 -12.30 -7.92 10.44
C PHE A 236 -12.30 -7.64 8.93
N TYR A 237 -11.99 -8.63 8.09
CA TYR A 237 -11.93 -8.42 6.65
C TYR A 237 -13.30 -8.24 5.99
N GLN A 238 -14.39 -8.73 6.61
CA GLN A 238 -15.76 -8.37 6.22
C GLN A 238 -16.01 -6.88 6.46
N ASN A 239 -15.70 -6.38 7.65
CA ASN A 239 -15.84 -4.96 8.00
C ASN A 239 -14.96 -4.06 7.12
N LEU A 240 -13.71 -4.45 6.88
CA LEU A 240 -12.77 -3.72 6.03
C LEU A 240 -13.26 -3.67 4.57
N ALA A 241 -13.71 -4.79 4.01
CA ALA A 241 -14.23 -4.84 2.63
C ALA A 241 -15.50 -3.97 2.46
N GLU A 242 -16.35 -3.90 3.48
CA GLU A 242 -17.48 -2.96 3.47
C GLU A 242 -17.02 -1.51 3.50
N LEU A 243 -16.02 -1.18 4.32
CA LEU A 243 -15.44 0.16 4.40
C LEU A 243 -14.80 0.56 3.06
N GLU A 244 -14.00 -0.31 2.45
CA GLU A 244 -13.41 -0.11 1.12
C GLU A 244 -14.51 0.21 0.09
N LEU A 245 -15.61 -0.55 0.08
CA LEU A 245 -16.72 -0.34 -0.86
C LEU A 245 -17.46 0.98 -0.59
N LYS A 246 -17.68 1.33 0.68
CA LYS A 246 -18.29 2.60 1.10
C LYS A 246 -17.43 3.78 0.63
N ILE A 247 -16.12 3.72 0.86
CA ILE A 247 -15.17 4.74 0.40
C ILE A 247 -15.16 4.81 -1.13
N PHE A 248 -14.97 3.67 -1.81
CA PHE A 248 -14.98 3.55 -3.26
C PHE A 248 -16.20 4.22 -3.89
N SER A 249 -17.39 4.01 -3.33
CA SER A 249 -18.63 4.61 -3.86
C SER A 249 -18.63 6.14 -3.85
N LYS A 250 -17.94 6.75 -2.88
CA LYS A 250 -17.88 8.21 -2.65
C LYS A 250 -16.70 8.92 -3.32
N LEU A 251 -15.71 8.17 -3.84
CA LEU A 251 -14.63 8.73 -4.64
C LEU A 251 -15.16 9.27 -5.99
N LYS A 252 -14.55 10.35 -6.48
CA LYS A 252 -14.92 11.03 -7.73
C LYS A 252 -14.00 10.65 -8.90
N MET A 253 -12.82 10.08 -8.63
CA MET A 253 -11.92 9.57 -9.65
C MET A 253 -12.57 8.49 -10.53
N LYS A 254 -11.96 8.23 -11.69
CA LYS A 254 -12.38 7.14 -12.57
C LYS A 254 -12.22 5.83 -11.83
N LYS A 255 -13.25 4.99 -11.88
CA LYS A 255 -13.25 3.77 -11.07
C LYS A 255 -14.02 2.62 -11.69
N ILE A 256 -13.55 1.40 -11.46
CA ILE A 256 -14.18 0.15 -11.90
C ILE A 256 -14.30 -0.79 -10.70
N LEU A 257 -15.49 -1.36 -10.52
CA LEU A 257 -15.71 -2.46 -9.60
C LEU A 257 -15.68 -3.78 -10.39
N ILE A 258 -14.79 -4.68 -10.01
CA ILE A 258 -14.76 -6.07 -10.46
C ILE A 258 -15.39 -6.92 -9.34
N LYS A 259 -16.60 -7.44 -9.60
CA LYS A 259 -17.30 -8.30 -8.65
C LYS A 259 -16.89 -9.73 -8.93
N GLU A 260 -16.66 -10.50 -7.87
CA GLU A 260 -16.34 -11.93 -7.94
C GLU A 260 -15.18 -12.19 -8.92
N PRO A 261 -14.00 -11.58 -8.66
CA PRO A 261 -12.88 -11.60 -9.60
C PRO A 261 -12.47 -13.01 -10.03
N HIS A 262 -12.57 -13.98 -9.11
CA HIS A 262 -12.23 -15.38 -9.32
C HIS A 262 -13.25 -16.19 -10.14
N ALA A 263 -14.44 -15.66 -10.41
CA ALA A 263 -15.47 -16.38 -11.17
C ALA A 263 -15.12 -16.51 -12.67
N ASN A 264 -14.54 -15.46 -13.26
CA ASN A 264 -14.14 -15.46 -14.66
C ASN A 264 -13.05 -14.41 -14.93
N TRP A 265 -11.78 -14.81 -14.82
CA TRP A 265 -10.65 -13.91 -15.03
C TRP A 265 -10.57 -13.36 -16.45
N GLU A 266 -10.89 -14.16 -17.46
CA GLU A 266 -10.88 -13.71 -18.86
C GLU A 266 -11.85 -12.56 -19.08
N GLN A 267 -13.10 -12.72 -18.62
CA GLN A 267 -14.12 -11.67 -18.71
C GLN A 267 -13.70 -10.41 -17.95
N ASN A 268 -13.13 -10.57 -16.75
CA ASN A 268 -12.67 -9.45 -15.93
C ASN A 268 -11.53 -8.68 -16.60
N TYR A 269 -10.58 -9.39 -17.21
CA TYR A 269 -9.51 -8.79 -18.00
C TYR A 269 -10.02 -8.06 -19.24
N GLN A 270 -10.99 -8.62 -19.97
CA GLN A 270 -11.62 -7.90 -21.09
C GLN A 270 -12.32 -6.62 -20.63
N LYS A 271 -12.99 -6.64 -19.48
CA LYS A 271 -13.63 -5.45 -18.90
C LYS A 271 -12.60 -4.38 -18.54
N ILE A 272 -11.50 -4.76 -17.89
CA ILE A 272 -10.40 -3.85 -17.55
C ILE A 272 -9.78 -3.26 -18.82
N LYS A 273 -9.44 -4.10 -19.80
CA LYS A 273 -8.89 -3.70 -21.10
C LYS A 273 -9.80 -2.71 -21.83
N ALA A 274 -11.10 -2.98 -21.88
CA ALA A 274 -12.07 -2.09 -22.52
C ALA A 274 -12.13 -0.71 -21.85
N PHE A 275 -11.92 -0.65 -20.53
CA PHE A 275 -11.85 0.62 -19.82
C PHE A 275 -10.52 1.33 -20.08
N LEU A 276 -9.38 0.62 -20.02
CA LEU A 276 -8.05 1.19 -20.31
C LEU A 276 -7.99 1.83 -21.70
N LYS A 277 -8.56 1.17 -22.73
CA LYS A 277 -8.66 1.74 -24.08
C LYS A 277 -9.35 3.10 -24.12
N LYS A 278 -10.38 3.31 -23.30
CA LYS A 278 -11.10 4.59 -23.22
C LYS A 278 -10.32 5.68 -22.48
N GLN A 279 -9.37 5.30 -21.61
CA GLN A 279 -8.69 6.23 -20.71
C GLN A 279 -7.28 6.61 -21.14
N LEU A 280 -6.68 5.87 -22.05
CA LEU A 280 -5.29 6.05 -22.48
C LEU A 280 -5.17 6.41 -23.97
N GLU A 281 -6.28 6.89 -24.58
CA GLU A 281 -6.40 7.22 -26.03
C GLU A 281 -5.64 6.25 -26.95
N VAL A 282 -5.67 4.95 -26.64
CA VAL A 282 -4.97 3.93 -27.42
C VAL A 282 -5.75 3.71 -28.71
N ASN A 283 -5.48 4.55 -29.71
CA ASN A 283 -5.94 4.36 -31.07
C ASN A 283 -5.40 3.00 -31.54
N ASN A 284 -6.32 2.11 -31.94
CA ASN A 284 -5.98 0.76 -32.39
C ASN A 284 -5.13 0.79 -33.65
#